data_AF-A0A521A6Q8-F1
#
_entry.id   AF-A0A521A6Q8-F1
#
_cell.length_a   1.000
_cell.length_b   1.000
_cell.length_c   1.000
_cell.angle_alpha   90.00
_cell.angle_beta   90.00
_cell.angle_gamma   90.00
#
_symmetry.space_group_name_H-M   'P 1'
#
loop_
_entity.id
_entity.type
_entity.pdbx_description
1 polymer ?
#
loop_
_entity_poly.entity_id
_entity_poly.type
_entity_poly.pdbx_seq_one_letter_code
_entity_poly.pdbx_strand_id
1 'polypeptide(L)'
;MTTATELQNSQPKGAITSVTVTLEVKAEDLFPHETNDQYAINQFTQISDGKSTVFFGKPKQEFETEVNLNTQVDWIAKPNDPSGADKDYEVKITGYLFKAVSNSTNVLGPFYISRNASGQVRGEVENKPEHLYKENYYAIIFEILWVSKGETHEFILDPKLKVNPKKDLPFPEPSRG
;
A
#
# COMPACT_ATOMS: atom_id res chain seq x y z
N MET A 1 -24.55 20.88 7.06
CA MET A 1 -23.58 20.21 6.19
C MET A 1 -22.22 20.80 6.49
N THR A 2 -21.34 20.06 7.14
CA THR A 2 -19.98 20.52 7.43
C THR A 2 -19.19 20.54 6.13
N THR A 3 -18.55 21.67 5.83
CA THR A 3 -17.81 21.83 4.58
C THR A 3 -16.45 21.14 4.67
N ALA A 4 -15.88 20.72 3.53
CA ALA A 4 -14.55 20.14 3.46
C ALA A 4 -13.47 21.05 4.09
N THR A 5 -13.71 22.36 4.11
CA THR A 5 -12.89 23.41 4.73
C THR A 5 -12.95 23.40 6.28
N GLU A 6 -14.08 23.03 6.88
CA GLU A 6 -14.22 22.94 8.36
C GLU A 6 -13.53 21.69 8.93
N LEU A 7 -13.43 20.62 8.14
CA LEU A 7 -12.63 19.42 8.47
C LEU A 7 -11.12 19.71 8.43
N GLN A 8 -10.70 20.74 7.69
CA GLN A 8 -9.30 21.13 7.56
C GLN A 8 -8.80 21.95 8.76
N ASN A 9 -9.65 22.85 9.30
CA ASN A 9 -9.29 23.72 10.43
C ASN A 9 -9.39 23.03 11.81
N SER A 10 -10.03 21.86 11.87
CA SER A 10 -10.10 21.02 13.07
C SER A 10 -8.98 19.99 13.16
N GLN A 11 -8.12 19.90 12.14
CA GLN A 11 -6.91 19.09 12.21
C GLN A 11 -5.85 19.83 13.01
N PRO A 12 -5.50 19.37 14.22
CA PRO A 12 -4.24 19.82 14.81
C PRO A 12 -3.12 19.50 13.82
N LYS A 13 -2.09 20.35 13.82
CA LYS A 13 -0.76 20.07 13.26
C LYS A 13 -0.14 18.91 14.07
N GLY A 14 -0.80 17.76 14.02
CA GLY A 14 -0.68 16.64 14.93
C GLY A 14 0.10 15.50 14.30
N ALA A 15 0.70 14.67 15.15
CA ALA A 15 1.58 13.57 14.81
C ALA A 15 1.15 12.83 13.53
N ILE A 16 2.09 12.70 12.59
CA ILE A 16 1.93 11.87 11.40
C ILE A 16 1.67 10.44 11.89
N THR A 17 0.51 9.89 11.52
CA THR A 17 0.18 8.49 11.75
C THR A 17 0.78 7.65 10.61
N SER A 18 1.27 6.45 10.89
CA SER A 18 1.80 5.55 9.86
C SER A 18 0.96 4.28 9.72
N VAL A 19 0.75 3.82 8.49
CA VAL A 19 0.16 2.51 8.15
C VAL A 19 1.22 1.70 7.41
N THR A 20 1.48 0.48 7.87
CA THR A 20 2.42 -0.42 7.21
C THR A 20 1.65 -1.50 6.44
N VAL A 21 1.87 -1.57 5.13
CA VAL A 21 1.39 -2.62 4.24
C VAL A 21 2.53 -3.61 4.01
N THR A 22 2.31 -4.86 4.39
CA THR A 22 3.27 -5.96 4.27
C THR A 22 2.86 -6.89 3.15
N LEU A 23 3.79 -7.13 2.21
CA LEU A 23 3.71 -8.16 1.18
C LEU A 23 4.55 -9.38 1.61
N GLU A 24 3.91 -10.52 1.74
CA GLU A 24 4.56 -11.81 1.96
C GLU A 24 4.54 -12.62 0.67
N VAL A 25 5.69 -13.19 0.30
CA VAL A 25 5.86 -13.87 -1.00
C VAL A 25 6.48 -15.23 -0.79
N LYS A 26 5.85 -16.28 -1.34
CA LYS A 26 6.49 -17.58 -1.53
C LYS A 26 7.44 -17.45 -2.72
N ALA A 27 8.65 -17.02 -2.43
CA ALA A 27 9.62 -16.59 -3.42
C ALA A 27 10.12 -17.76 -4.25
N GLU A 28 10.40 -18.91 -3.65
CA GLU A 28 10.83 -20.11 -4.37
C GLU A 28 9.78 -20.53 -5.41
N ASP A 29 8.50 -20.48 -5.04
CA ASP A 29 7.38 -20.86 -5.92
C ASP A 29 7.10 -19.81 -7.00
N LEU A 30 7.18 -18.51 -6.69
CA LEU A 30 6.85 -17.44 -7.64
C LEU A 30 7.99 -17.14 -8.61
N PHE A 31 9.24 -17.23 -8.17
CA PHE A 31 10.41 -16.87 -8.98
C PHE A 31 10.45 -17.50 -10.39
N PRO A 32 10.12 -18.79 -10.61
CA PRO A 32 10.18 -19.38 -11.95
C PRO A 32 9.06 -18.92 -12.91
N HIS A 33 8.08 -18.14 -12.45
CA HIS A 33 6.96 -17.68 -13.29
C HIS A 33 7.27 -16.43 -14.09
N GLU A 34 6.51 -16.22 -15.17
CA GLU A 34 6.54 -14.98 -15.93
C GLU A 34 6.08 -13.80 -15.06
N THR A 35 6.72 -12.65 -15.25
CA THR A 35 6.51 -11.43 -14.43
C THR A 35 5.09 -10.85 -14.51
N ASN A 36 4.34 -11.21 -15.55
CA ASN A 36 2.95 -10.79 -15.79
C ASN A 36 1.92 -11.90 -15.49
N ASP A 37 2.34 -13.06 -14.96
CA ASP A 37 1.44 -14.15 -14.58
C ASP A 37 0.63 -13.78 -13.33
N GLN A 38 -0.51 -13.13 -13.55
CA GLN A 38 -1.41 -12.70 -12.48
C GLN A 38 -1.96 -13.88 -11.68
N TYR A 39 -2.08 -15.07 -12.28
CA TYR A 39 -2.50 -16.25 -11.55
C TYR A 39 -1.43 -16.63 -10.53
N ALA A 40 -0.17 -16.77 -10.95
CA ALA A 40 0.95 -17.08 -10.06
C ALA A 40 1.15 -16.01 -8.98
N ILE A 41 1.11 -14.73 -9.35
CA ILE A 41 1.19 -13.62 -8.39
C ILE A 41 0.10 -13.76 -7.33
N ASN A 42 -1.14 -14.03 -7.71
CA ASN A 42 -2.22 -14.22 -6.75
C ASN A 42 -2.02 -15.46 -5.87
N GLN A 43 -1.55 -16.58 -6.44
CA GLN A 43 -1.28 -17.83 -5.70
C GLN A 43 -0.16 -17.70 -4.68
N PHE A 44 0.91 -16.97 -5.01
CA PHE A 44 2.16 -16.99 -4.25
C PHE A 44 2.46 -15.70 -3.50
N THR A 45 1.52 -14.75 -3.45
CA THR A 45 1.61 -13.56 -2.62
C THR A 45 0.46 -13.46 -1.62
N GLN A 46 0.72 -12.79 -0.50
CA GLN A 46 -0.24 -12.36 0.51
C GLN A 46 0.05 -10.91 0.86
N ILE A 47 -0.98 -10.09 1.07
CA ILE A 47 -0.82 -8.68 1.42
C ILE A 47 -1.71 -8.31 2.61
N SER A 48 -1.18 -7.53 3.55
CA SER A 48 -1.88 -7.12 4.78
C SER A 48 -1.46 -5.73 5.25
N ASP A 49 -2.37 -4.99 5.87
CA ASP A 49 -2.08 -3.74 6.60
C ASP A 49 -2.25 -3.87 8.13
N GLY A 50 -2.37 -5.11 8.62
CA GLY A 50 -2.65 -5.45 10.02
C GLY A 50 -4.13 -5.39 10.41
N LYS A 51 -5.01 -4.82 9.58
CA LYS A 51 -6.47 -4.81 9.78
C LYS A 51 -7.18 -5.68 8.74
N SER A 52 -6.73 -5.59 7.50
CA SER A 52 -7.21 -6.31 6.34
C SER A 52 -6.10 -7.20 5.80
N THR A 53 -6.46 -8.38 5.30
CA THR A 53 -5.51 -9.31 4.68
C THR A 53 -6.16 -9.96 3.47
N VAL A 54 -5.46 -9.93 2.33
CA VAL A 54 -5.78 -10.75 1.16
C VAL A 54 -4.77 -11.89 1.07
N PHE A 55 -5.25 -13.08 1.39
CA PHE A 55 -4.46 -14.31 1.49
C PHE A 55 -3.97 -14.82 0.12
N PHE A 56 -3.07 -15.80 0.17
CA PHE A 56 -2.64 -16.59 -0.98
C PHE A 56 -3.83 -17.17 -1.76
N GLY A 57 -3.72 -17.17 -3.09
CA GLY A 57 -4.75 -17.66 -4.01
C GLY A 57 -5.92 -16.70 -4.25
N LYS A 58 -5.95 -15.54 -3.59
CA LYS A 58 -6.98 -14.50 -3.79
C LYS A 58 -6.49 -13.36 -4.70
N PRO A 59 -7.38 -12.77 -5.52
CA PRO A 59 -7.06 -11.61 -6.34
C PRO A 59 -6.57 -10.43 -5.50
N LYS A 60 -5.37 -9.92 -5.79
CA LYS A 60 -4.78 -8.81 -5.03
C LYS A 60 -5.39 -7.45 -5.32
N GLN A 61 -6.17 -7.36 -6.40
CA GLN A 61 -6.99 -6.19 -6.72
C GLN A 61 -8.11 -5.92 -5.69
N GLU A 62 -8.45 -6.91 -4.87
CA GLU A 62 -9.44 -6.78 -3.79
C GLU A 62 -8.87 -6.14 -2.52
N PHE A 63 -7.55 -6.03 -2.40
CA PHE A 63 -6.92 -5.43 -1.22
C PHE A 63 -7.12 -3.92 -1.22
N GLU A 64 -7.78 -3.41 -0.17
CA GLU A 64 -7.97 -1.98 0.09
C GLU A 64 -7.39 -1.63 1.45
N THR A 65 -6.44 -0.69 1.47
CA THR A 65 -5.91 -0.09 2.70
C THR A 65 -6.60 1.23 2.98
N GLU A 66 -7.16 1.37 4.17
CA GLU A 66 -7.76 2.62 4.64
C GLU A 66 -6.72 3.52 5.31
N VAL A 67 -6.62 4.75 4.85
CA VAL A 67 -5.69 5.76 5.38
C VAL A 67 -6.42 7.07 5.66
N ASN A 68 -5.80 7.95 6.46
CA ASN A 68 -6.31 9.30 6.67
C ASN A 68 -5.42 10.33 5.95
N LEU A 69 -5.90 11.56 5.80
CA LEU A 69 -5.04 12.70 5.45
C LEU A 69 -3.86 12.81 6.44
N ASN A 70 -2.69 13.26 5.96
CA ASN A 70 -1.43 13.32 6.73
C ASN A 70 -0.97 11.98 7.31
N THR A 71 -1.28 10.87 6.64
CA THR A 71 -0.80 9.54 7.02
C THR A 71 0.38 9.14 6.13
N GLN A 72 1.42 8.57 6.74
CA GLN A 72 2.47 7.87 6.02
C GLN A 72 2.03 6.45 5.71
N VAL A 73 2.23 6.00 4.49
CA VAL A 73 2.00 4.63 4.06
C VAL A 73 3.35 4.01 3.76
N ASP A 74 3.66 2.94 4.46
CA ASP A 74 4.92 2.21 4.39
C ASP A 74 4.67 0.84 3.75
N TRP A 75 5.22 0.59 2.57
CA TRP A 75 5.20 -0.72 1.93
C TRP A 75 6.50 -1.45 2.19
N ILE A 76 6.37 -2.69 2.67
CA ILE A 76 7.48 -3.61 2.87
C ILE A 76 7.16 -4.95 2.21
N ALA A 77 8.19 -5.66 1.76
CA ALA A 77 8.06 -7.03 1.30
C ALA A 77 9.04 -7.93 2.04
N LYS A 78 8.68 -9.20 2.16
CA LYS A 78 9.52 -10.24 2.75
C LYS A 78 9.19 -11.63 2.18
N PRO A 79 10.14 -12.56 2.21
CA PRO A 79 9.84 -13.98 1.99
C PRO A 79 8.83 -14.50 3.01
N ASN A 80 7.99 -15.45 2.60
CA ASN A 80 7.00 -16.09 3.46
C ASN A 80 7.66 -17.08 4.45
N ASP A 81 8.64 -17.85 3.98
CA ASP A 81 9.43 -18.78 4.80
C ASP A 81 10.95 -18.53 4.66
N PRO A 82 11.47 -17.45 5.26
CA PRO A 82 12.87 -17.04 5.11
C PRO A 82 13.89 -18.00 5.75
N SER A 83 13.43 -19.00 6.51
CA SER A 83 14.29 -20.01 7.14
C SER A 83 14.15 -21.40 6.50
N GLY A 84 13.17 -21.59 5.62
CA GLY A 84 12.91 -22.84 4.92
C GLY A 84 13.00 -22.66 3.41
N ALA A 85 11.87 -22.81 2.73
CA ALA A 85 11.78 -22.81 1.27
C ALA A 85 12.36 -21.54 0.62
N ASP A 86 12.08 -20.38 1.21
CA ASP A 86 12.45 -19.09 0.63
C ASP A 86 13.81 -18.56 1.10
N LYS A 87 14.62 -19.36 1.81
CA LYS A 87 15.87 -18.90 2.47
C LYS A 87 16.93 -18.33 1.53
N ASP A 88 16.92 -18.75 0.26
CA ASP A 88 17.88 -18.32 -0.75
C ASP A 88 17.37 -17.11 -1.56
N TYR A 89 16.23 -16.55 -1.17
CA TYR A 89 15.57 -15.45 -1.85
C TYR A 89 15.41 -14.22 -0.96
N GLU A 90 15.62 -13.05 -1.55
CA GLU A 90 15.27 -11.76 -0.98
C GLU A 90 14.07 -11.17 -1.73
N VAL A 91 13.19 -10.48 -1.01
CA VAL A 91 12.03 -9.80 -1.59
C VAL A 91 12.02 -8.36 -1.14
N LYS A 92 11.86 -7.42 -2.08
CA LYS A 92 11.88 -5.97 -1.78
C LYS A 92 10.87 -5.22 -2.63
N ILE A 93 10.34 -4.12 -2.09
CA ILE A 93 9.52 -3.20 -2.88
C ILE A 93 10.45 -2.25 -3.62
N THR A 94 10.30 -2.16 -4.94
CA THR A 94 11.12 -1.28 -5.79
C THR A 94 10.40 0.05 -6.05
N GLY A 95 9.07 0.09 -6.01
CA GLY A 95 8.34 1.34 -6.13
C GLY A 95 6.83 1.17 -6.10
N TYR A 96 6.14 2.28 -6.33
CA TYR A 96 4.73 2.29 -6.64
C TYR A 96 4.43 3.24 -7.80
N LEU A 97 3.33 2.99 -8.50
CA LEU A 97 2.84 3.78 -9.61
C LEU A 97 1.36 4.09 -9.38
N PHE A 98 0.98 5.37 -9.41
CA PHE A 98 -0.42 5.75 -9.41
C PHE A 98 -1.08 5.34 -10.73
N LYS A 99 -2.21 4.64 -10.65
CA LYS A 99 -3.04 4.28 -11.80
C LYS A 99 -4.21 5.26 -11.91
N ALA A 100 -4.13 6.15 -12.89
CA ALA A 100 -5.23 7.03 -13.22
C ALA A 100 -6.39 6.20 -13.82
N VAL A 101 -7.50 6.17 -13.10
CA VAL A 101 -8.79 5.60 -13.53
C VAL A 101 -9.87 6.66 -13.30
N SER A 102 -11.08 6.46 -13.83
CA SER A 102 -12.16 7.44 -13.69
C SER A 102 -12.39 7.79 -12.21
N ASN A 103 -12.32 9.08 -11.88
CA ASN A 103 -12.47 9.64 -10.53
C ASN A 103 -11.36 9.31 -9.51
N SER A 104 -10.22 8.74 -9.90
CA SER A 104 -9.06 8.61 -9.01
C SER A 104 -8.20 9.88 -9.02
N THR A 105 -7.61 10.20 -7.88
CA THR A 105 -6.67 11.32 -7.73
C THR A 105 -5.36 10.78 -7.18
N ASN A 106 -4.21 11.30 -7.61
CA ASN A 106 -2.98 10.94 -6.91
C ASN A 106 -3.00 11.61 -5.53
N VAL A 107 -3.22 10.82 -4.49
CA VAL A 107 -3.29 11.31 -3.12
C VAL A 107 -1.95 11.26 -2.41
N LEU A 108 -0.98 10.54 -2.96
CA LEU A 108 0.38 10.54 -2.45
C LEU A 108 1.10 11.76 -3.03
N GLY A 109 1.74 12.55 -2.16
CA GLY A 109 2.54 13.69 -2.58
C GLY A 109 3.65 13.31 -3.56
N PRO A 110 4.34 14.28 -4.19
CA PRO A 110 5.40 14.01 -5.15
C PRO A 110 6.44 13.03 -4.57
N PHE A 111 6.67 11.95 -5.33
CA PHE A 111 7.49 10.77 -5.06
C PHE A 111 8.55 10.92 -3.94
N TYR A 112 8.20 10.57 -2.70
CA TYR A 112 9.19 10.26 -1.67
C TYR A 112 9.40 8.75 -1.57
N ILE A 113 9.95 8.14 -2.62
CA ILE A 113 10.49 6.78 -2.51
C ILE A 113 11.77 6.87 -1.69
N SER A 114 11.65 6.91 -0.36
CA SER A 114 12.79 6.68 0.53
C SER A 114 13.04 5.17 0.59
N ARG A 115 13.89 4.65 -0.29
CA ARG A 115 14.42 3.29 -0.12
C ARG A 115 15.44 3.33 1.02
N ASN A 116 15.10 2.72 2.15
CA ASN A 116 16.13 2.31 3.09
C ASN A 116 16.79 1.01 2.59
N ALA A 117 17.90 0.62 3.22
CA ALA A 117 18.62 -0.60 2.85
C ALA A 117 17.76 -1.88 2.92
N SER A 118 16.62 -1.84 3.63
CA SER A 118 15.66 -2.94 3.74
C SER A 118 14.59 -2.97 2.65
N GLY A 119 14.64 -2.09 1.63
CA GLY A 119 13.69 -2.13 0.52
C GLY A 119 12.27 -1.68 0.88
N GLN A 120 12.14 -0.84 1.91
CA GLN A 120 10.89 -0.18 2.25
C GLN A 120 10.62 0.96 1.26
N VAL A 121 9.37 1.12 0.86
CA VAL A 121 8.90 2.28 0.09
C VAL A 121 7.87 3.04 0.91
N ARG A 122 7.96 4.38 0.92
CA ARG A 122 7.08 5.25 1.69
C ARG A 122 6.29 6.19 0.77
N GLY A 123 5.08 6.53 1.18
CA GLY A 123 4.29 7.61 0.61
C GLY A 123 3.62 8.41 1.71
N GLU A 124 3.30 9.67 1.45
CA GLU A 124 2.56 10.52 2.38
C GLU A 124 1.28 11.01 1.71
N VAL A 125 0.15 10.76 2.36
CA VAL A 125 -1.17 11.20 1.88
C VAL A 125 -1.28 12.71 2.07
N GLU A 126 -1.40 13.44 0.96
CA GLU A 126 -1.50 14.90 0.96
C GLU A 126 -2.68 15.39 1.79
N ASN A 127 -2.52 16.53 2.46
CA ASN A 127 -3.59 17.15 3.23
C ASN A 127 -4.53 18.01 2.38
N LYS A 128 -5.29 17.34 1.52
CA LYS A 128 -6.22 17.98 0.59
C LYS A 128 -7.63 17.40 0.79
N PRO A 129 -8.61 18.20 1.24
CA PRO A 129 -9.96 17.71 1.53
C PRO A 129 -10.65 17.02 0.35
N GLU A 130 -10.31 17.38 -0.89
CA GLU A 130 -10.80 16.77 -2.12
C GLU A 130 -10.41 15.29 -2.28
N HIS A 131 -9.42 14.82 -1.51
CA HIS A 131 -8.99 13.41 -1.51
C HIS A 131 -9.90 12.52 -0.67
N LEU A 132 -10.75 13.09 0.20
CA LEU A 132 -11.62 12.33 1.09
C LEU A 132 -12.64 11.49 0.32
N TYR A 133 -12.83 10.25 0.78
CA TYR A 133 -13.77 9.27 0.24
C TYR A 133 -13.49 8.86 -1.22
N LYS A 134 -12.31 9.22 -1.76
CA LYS A 134 -11.87 8.79 -3.07
C LYS A 134 -11.13 7.46 -2.96
N GLU A 135 -11.45 6.56 -3.87
CA GLU A 135 -10.70 5.33 -4.09
C GLU A 135 -9.54 5.64 -5.03
N ASN A 136 -8.34 5.21 -4.65
CA ASN A 136 -7.10 5.48 -5.37
C ASN A 136 -6.43 4.15 -5.69
N TYR A 137 -5.99 4.03 -6.93
CA TYR A 137 -5.47 2.79 -7.47
C TYR A 137 -3.97 2.94 -7.62
N TYR A 138 -3.22 1.98 -7.09
CA TYR A 138 -1.76 1.96 -7.19
C TYR A 138 -1.31 0.61 -7.71
N ALA A 139 -0.20 0.60 -8.45
CA ALA A 139 0.62 -0.58 -8.67
C ALA A 139 1.77 -0.53 -7.66
N ILE A 140 2.00 -1.61 -6.94
CA ILE A 140 3.24 -1.86 -6.20
C ILE A 140 4.14 -2.71 -7.09
N ILE A 141 5.37 -2.27 -7.26
CA ILE A 141 6.40 -3.02 -7.97
C ILE A 141 7.30 -3.65 -6.92
N PHE A 142 7.49 -4.96 -7.00
CA PHE A 142 8.36 -5.70 -6.10
C PHE A 142 9.28 -6.63 -6.86
N GLU A 143 10.43 -6.91 -6.27
CA GLU A 143 11.49 -7.70 -6.85
C GLU A 143 11.77 -8.91 -5.98
N ILE A 144 11.99 -10.06 -6.60
CA ILE A 144 12.59 -11.24 -5.98
C ILE A 144 14.02 -11.40 -6.52
N LEU A 145 14.99 -11.47 -5.62
CA LEU A 145 16.39 -11.76 -5.90
C LEU A 145 16.73 -13.18 -5.43
N TRP A 146 17.19 -14.04 -6.33
CA TRP A 146 17.83 -15.30 -5.96
C TRP A 146 19.29 -15.04 -5.57
N VAL A 147 19.56 -14.97 -4.26
CA VAL A 147 20.81 -14.45 -3.70
C VAL A 147 22.03 -15.23 -4.21
N SER A 148 21.95 -16.56 -4.22
CA SER A 148 23.09 -17.40 -4.61
C SER A 148 23.40 -17.37 -6.12
N LYS A 149 22.42 -17.00 -6.95
CA LYS A 149 22.58 -16.88 -8.40
C LYS A 149 22.76 -15.44 -8.89
N GLY A 150 22.38 -14.45 -8.08
CA GLY A 150 22.34 -13.05 -8.50
C GLY A 150 21.29 -12.75 -9.56
N GLU A 151 20.28 -13.63 -9.72
CA GLU A 151 19.20 -13.47 -10.69
C GLU A 151 18.02 -12.74 -10.07
N THR A 152 17.32 -11.94 -10.86
CA THR A 152 16.33 -10.98 -10.35
C THR A 152 15.11 -10.93 -11.24
N HIS A 153 13.92 -11.11 -10.66
CA HIS A 153 12.64 -10.96 -11.35
C HIS A 153 11.78 -9.89 -10.67
N GLU A 154 11.15 -9.04 -11.49
CA GLU A 154 10.27 -7.97 -11.04
C GLU A 154 8.81 -8.31 -11.33
N PHE A 155 7.94 -8.07 -10.35
CA PHE A 155 6.51 -8.37 -10.41
C PHE A 155 5.69 -7.14 -10.00
N ILE A 156 4.43 -7.11 -10.44
CA ILE A 156 3.52 -5.99 -10.18
C ILE A 156 2.26 -6.50 -9.48
N LEU A 157 1.90 -5.85 -8.39
CA LEU A 157 0.68 -6.09 -7.60
C LEU A 157 -0.17 -4.82 -7.59
N ASP A 158 -1.48 -4.94 -7.68
CA ASP A 158 -2.38 -3.80 -7.90
C ASP A 158 -3.33 -3.53 -6.72
N PRO A 159 -2.84 -3.07 -5.56
CA PRO A 159 -3.70 -2.77 -4.43
C PRO A 159 -4.41 -1.42 -4.58
N LYS A 160 -5.40 -1.21 -3.70
CA LYS A 160 -6.17 0.02 -3.60
C LYS A 160 -5.89 0.74 -2.28
N LEU A 161 -6.04 2.05 -2.31
CA LEU A 161 -5.93 2.92 -1.15
C LEU A 161 -7.15 3.83 -1.09
N LYS A 162 -7.82 3.84 0.05
CA LYS A 162 -8.99 4.66 0.30
C LYS A 162 -8.72 5.65 1.42
N VAL A 163 -8.98 6.93 1.16
CA VAL A 163 -8.77 8.00 2.15
C VAL A 163 -10.08 8.24 2.91
N ASN A 164 -10.08 7.96 4.21
CA ASN A 164 -11.19 8.22 5.11
C ASN A 164 -10.92 9.45 6.00
N PRO A 165 -11.96 10.11 6.52
CA PRO A 165 -11.79 11.08 7.60
C PRO A 165 -11.32 10.37 8.88
N LYS A 166 -10.47 11.04 9.68
CA LYS A 166 -10.15 10.54 11.03
C LYS A 166 -11.44 10.42 11.83
N LYS A 167 -11.70 9.25 12.42
CA LYS A 167 -12.90 8.96 13.24
C LYS A 167 -13.06 9.87 14.47
N ASP A 168 -12.02 10.62 14.84
CA ASP A 168 -12.01 11.47 16.05
C ASP A 168 -12.42 12.93 15.81
N LEU A 169 -12.92 13.28 14.63
CA LEU A 169 -13.56 14.58 14.45
C LEU A 169 -14.99 14.49 14.98
N PRO A 170 -15.35 15.20 16.07
CA PRO A 170 -16.73 15.21 16.54
C PRO A 170 -17.60 15.71 15.40
N PHE A 171 -18.60 14.92 15.00
CA PHE A 171 -19.69 15.43 14.19
C PHE A 171 -20.29 16.62 14.95
N PRO A 172 -20.32 17.84 14.40
CA PRO A 172 -21.07 18.90 15.04
C PRO A 172 -22.53 18.45 15.10
N GLU A 173 -23.08 18.33 16.31
CA GLU A 173 -24.50 18.09 16.49
C GLU A 173 -25.28 19.11 15.67
N PRO A 174 -26.35 18.70 14.96
CA PRO A 174 -27.19 19.66 14.27
C PRO A 174 -27.71 20.66 15.31
N SER A 175 -27.37 21.93 15.13
CA SER A 175 -27.89 23.03 15.92
C SER A 175 -29.41 22.93 15.86
N ARG A 176 -30.04 22.59 16.99
CA ARG A 176 -31.49 22.67 17.13
C ARG A 176 -31.86 24.16 17.09
N GLY A 177 -32.21 24.62 15.90
CA GLY A 177 -33.00 25.83 15.71
C GLY A 177 -34.45 25.61 16.12
#